data_AF-A0A6J1VJP4-F1
#
_entry.id   AF-A0A6J1VJP4-F1
#
_cell.length_a   1.000
_cell.length_b   1.000
_cell.length_c   1.000
_cell.angle_alpha   90.00
_cell.angle_beta   90.00
_cell.angle_gamma   90.00
#
_symmetry.space_group_name_H-M   'P 1'
#
loop_
_entity.id
_entity.type
_entity.pdbx_description
1 polymer ?
#
loop_
_entity_poly.entity_id
_entity_poly.type
_entity_poly.pdbx_seq_one_letter_code
_entity_poly.pdbx_strand_id
1 'polypeptide(L)'
;MKVRKHAPQEEQKKRKKAVIFCLSEDKKKIILEPGREILVGELGDTVDDPYLHFVGMLPPSDCRYALYDATYETKESKKEDLVFLFWAPESAPLKSKMIYASSKDALKKKFPGIKHEWQANGLEDIKDRQSLAEKLGGSCVISLEGKPV
;
A
#
# COMPACT_ATOMS: atom_id res chain seq x y z
N MET A 1 -19.22 19.15 0.07
CA MET A 1 -17.87 18.81 -0.46
C MET A 1 -16.85 19.08 0.64
N LYS A 2 -16.24 18.04 1.22
CA LYS A 2 -15.18 18.23 2.23
C LYS A 2 -13.85 18.44 1.50
N VAL A 3 -13.54 19.70 1.21
CA VAL A 3 -12.21 20.14 0.82
C VAL A 3 -11.25 19.73 1.94
N ARG A 4 -10.36 18.76 1.66
CA ARG A 4 -9.26 18.41 2.55
C ARG A 4 -8.37 19.65 2.65
N LYS A 5 -8.42 20.35 3.79
CA LYS A 5 -7.53 21.46 4.10
C LYS A 5 -6.09 20.97 4.00
N HIS A 6 -5.26 21.71 3.27
CA HIS A 6 -3.81 21.51 3.23
C HIS A 6 -3.27 21.56 4.67
N ALA A 7 -2.84 20.42 5.20
CA ALA A 7 -2.22 20.37 6.52
C ALA A 7 -0.88 21.10 6.49
N PRO A 8 -0.47 21.77 7.59
CA PRO A 8 0.83 22.43 7.68
C PRO A 8 1.97 21.43 7.39
N GLN A 9 3.05 21.89 6.75
CA GLN A 9 4.16 21.07 6.24
C GLN A 9 4.73 20.09 7.29
N GLU A 10 4.68 20.43 8.58
CA GLU A 10 5.17 19.61 9.68
C GLU A 10 4.25 18.41 10.03
N GLU A 11 2.93 18.57 9.92
CA GLU A 11 1.97 17.47 10.08
C GLU A 11 1.99 16.54 8.87
N GLN A 12 2.28 17.08 7.69
CA GLN A 12 2.37 16.32 6.45
C GLN A 12 3.54 15.33 6.49
N LYS A 13 4.66 15.71 7.13
CA LYS A 13 5.80 14.80 7.36
C LYS A 13 5.48 13.61 8.27
N LYS A 14 4.58 13.79 9.23
CA LYS A 14 4.11 12.71 10.14
C LYS A 14 3.05 11.81 9.52
N ARG A 15 2.56 12.15 8.33
CA ARG A 15 1.57 11.34 7.62
C ARG A 15 2.23 10.06 7.15
N LYS A 16 1.55 8.93 7.34
CA LYS A 16 2.02 7.63 6.89
C LYS A 16 1.71 7.48 5.40
N LYS A 17 2.74 7.30 4.58
CA LYS A 17 2.65 7.02 3.15
C LYS A 17 2.29 5.55 2.92
N ALA A 18 2.96 4.66 3.63
CA ALA A 18 2.70 3.24 3.59
C ALA A 18 2.68 2.65 4.99
N VAL A 19 1.84 1.66 5.24
CA VAL A 19 1.84 0.87 6.48
C VAL A 19 1.61 -0.58 6.15
N ILE A 20 2.42 -1.47 6.76
CA ILE A 20 2.26 -2.92 6.64
C ILE A 20 1.61 -3.44 7.92
N PHE A 21 0.65 -4.35 7.74
CA PHE A 21 -0.02 -5.07 8.81
C PHE A 21 0.28 -6.56 8.71
N CYS A 22 0.44 -7.17 9.87
CA CYS A 22 0.57 -8.60 10.03
C CYS A 22 -0.54 -9.14 10.94
N LEU A 23 -0.79 -10.44 10.86
CA LEU A 23 -1.54 -11.14 11.89
C LEU A 23 -0.65 -11.32 13.12
N SER A 24 -1.24 -11.06 14.29
CA SER A 24 -0.66 -11.42 15.59
C SER A 24 -0.33 -12.91 15.65
N GLU A 25 0.55 -13.33 16.55
CA GLU A 25 0.92 -14.74 16.73
C GLU A 25 -0.30 -15.66 16.96
N ASP A 26 -1.30 -15.19 17.71
CA ASP A 26 -2.57 -15.87 17.93
C ASP A 26 -3.48 -15.95 16.69
N LYS A 27 -3.14 -15.26 15.60
CA LYS A 27 -3.90 -15.13 14.35
C LYS A 27 -5.32 -14.57 14.51
N LYS A 28 -5.63 -14.00 15.68
CA LYS A 28 -6.95 -13.43 16.03
C LYS A 28 -7.04 -11.93 15.83
N LYS A 29 -5.90 -11.24 15.70
CA LYS A 29 -5.80 -9.79 15.59
C LYS A 29 -4.92 -9.42 14.42
N ILE A 30 -5.29 -8.37 13.72
CA ILE A 30 -4.45 -7.72 12.72
C ILE A 30 -3.77 -6.55 13.43
N ILE A 31 -2.44 -6.56 13.43
CA ILE A 31 -1.60 -5.55 14.08
C ILE A 31 -0.73 -4.88 13.02
N LEU A 32 -0.32 -3.64 13.28
CA LEU A 32 0.66 -2.95 12.45
C LEU A 32 2.02 -3.60 12.69
N GLU A 33 2.73 -3.93 11.63
CA GLU A 33 4.04 -4.57 11.74
C GLU A 33 5.07 -3.51 12.18
N PRO A 34 5.64 -3.62 13.40
CA PRO A 34 6.50 -2.58 13.95
C PRO A 34 7.74 -2.40 13.07
N GLY A 35 8.06 -1.14 12.73
CA GLY A 35 9.18 -0.80 11.85
C GLY A 35 8.90 -1.02 10.35
N ARG A 36 7.67 -1.40 9.97
CA ARG A 36 7.25 -1.54 8.56
C ARG A 36 6.19 -0.51 8.17
N GLU A 37 6.57 0.74 8.33
CA GLU A 37 5.81 1.90 7.89
C GLU A 37 6.73 2.90 7.21
N ILE A 38 6.20 3.67 6.27
CA ILE A 38 6.92 4.71 5.53
C ILE A 38 6.21 6.02 5.81
N LEU A 39 6.93 7.03 6.29
CA LEU A 39 6.39 8.36 6.48
C LEU A 39 6.57 9.20 5.22
N VAL A 40 5.60 10.08 4.95
CA VAL A 40 5.67 11.04 3.83
C VAL A 40 6.89 11.97 4.00
N GLY A 41 7.28 12.28 5.24
CA GLY A 41 8.45 13.10 5.51
C GLY A 41 9.80 12.44 5.21
N GLU A 42 9.84 11.12 5.06
CA GLU A 42 11.05 10.38 4.66
C GLU A 42 11.24 10.35 3.14
N LEU A 43 10.20 10.71 2.38
CA LEU A 43 10.25 10.76 0.92
C LEU A 43 11.12 11.93 0.47
N GLY A 44 12.15 11.61 -0.33
CA GLY A 44 13.11 12.58 -0.85
C GLY A 44 14.27 12.93 0.09
N ASP A 45 14.28 12.41 1.32
CA ASP A 45 15.41 12.58 2.26
C ASP A 45 16.17 11.26 2.44
N THR A 46 15.48 10.22 2.93
CA THR A 46 16.02 8.87 3.13
C THR A 46 15.50 7.86 2.10
N VAL A 47 14.32 8.12 1.53
CA VAL A 47 13.64 7.22 0.59
C VAL A 47 13.41 7.95 -0.75
N ASP A 48 14.23 7.65 -1.75
CA ASP A 48 14.07 8.17 -3.13
C ASP A 48 12.82 7.57 -3.82
N ASP A 49 12.61 6.27 -3.64
CA ASP A 49 11.48 5.52 -4.19
C ASP A 49 10.63 4.91 -3.06
N PRO A 50 9.52 5.54 -2.64
CA PRO A 50 8.60 4.95 -1.66
C PRO A 50 8.15 3.57 -2.07
N TYR A 51 7.90 3.39 -3.36
CA TYR A 51 7.40 2.16 -3.92
C TYR A 51 8.42 1.02 -3.84
N LEU A 52 9.67 1.24 -4.29
CA LEU A 52 10.70 0.20 -4.17
C LEU A 52 11.01 -0.11 -2.71
N HIS A 53 11.05 0.90 -1.85
CA HIS A 53 11.29 0.70 -0.43
C HIS A 53 10.17 -0.17 0.18
N PHE A 54 8.91 0.18 -0.10
CA PHE A 54 7.75 -0.60 0.30
C PHE A 54 7.79 -2.05 -0.20
N VAL A 55 8.13 -2.28 -1.47
CA VAL A 55 8.28 -3.63 -2.04
C VAL A 55 9.40 -4.40 -1.34
N GLY A 56 10.53 -3.74 -1.03
CA GLY A 56 11.63 -4.33 -0.27
C GLY A 56 11.26 -4.69 1.17
N MET A 57 10.26 -4.02 1.75
CA MET A 57 9.72 -4.34 3.07
C MET A 57 8.75 -5.51 3.06
N LEU A 58 8.45 -6.16 1.94
CA LEU A 58 7.52 -7.30 1.92
C LEU A 58 8.28 -8.64 1.99
N PRO A 59 7.89 -9.54 2.91
CA PRO A 59 8.56 -10.82 3.05
C PRO A 59 8.15 -11.79 1.92
N PRO A 60 9.09 -12.49 1.26
CA PRO A 60 8.77 -13.46 0.21
C PRO A 60 8.11 -14.74 0.73
N SER A 61 8.27 -15.07 2.01
CA SER A 61 7.78 -16.30 2.65
C SER A 61 6.47 -16.11 3.44
N ASP A 62 5.95 -14.89 3.54
CA ASP A 62 4.84 -14.57 4.43
C ASP A 62 3.82 -13.63 3.80
N CYS A 63 2.57 -13.80 4.21
CA CYS A 63 1.50 -12.90 3.80
C CYS A 63 1.48 -11.65 4.69
N ARG A 64 1.12 -10.52 4.09
CA ARG A 64 0.94 -9.24 4.78
C ARG A 64 -0.22 -8.46 4.15
N TYR A 65 -0.81 -7.57 4.92
CA TYR A 65 -1.61 -6.50 4.32
C TYR A 65 -0.80 -5.25 4.32
N ALA A 66 -1.13 -4.33 3.42
CA ALA A 66 -0.62 -2.99 3.51
C ALA A 66 -1.65 -1.99 3.03
N LEU A 67 -1.51 -0.78 3.55
CA LEU A 67 -2.14 0.39 2.98
C LEU A 67 -1.04 1.26 2.40
N TYR A 68 -1.24 1.64 1.15
CA TYR A 68 -0.33 2.49 0.41
C TYR A 68 -1.11 3.69 -0.11
N ASP A 69 -0.72 4.90 0.28
CA ASP A 69 -1.28 6.14 -0.24
C ASP A 69 -0.57 6.44 -1.57
N ALA A 70 -1.16 5.97 -2.67
CA ALA A 70 -0.58 6.10 -4.00
C ALA A 70 -0.90 7.47 -4.58
N THR A 71 0.14 8.24 -4.88
CA THR A 71 0.05 9.50 -5.58
C THR A 71 0.32 9.24 -7.06
N TYR A 72 -0.67 9.48 -7.91
CA TYR A 72 -0.57 9.25 -9.35
C TYR A 72 -1.05 10.48 -10.11
N GLU A 73 -0.46 10.72 -11.28
CA GLU A 73 -0.92 11.78 -12.16
C GLU A 73 -1.66 11.16 -13.32
N THR A 74 -2.82 11.74 -13.64
CA THR A 74 -3.52 11.49 -14.90
C THR A 74 -3.29 12.67 -15.83
N LYS A 75 -3.64 12.50 -17.11
CA LYS A 75 -3.52 13.55 -18.14
C LYS A 75 -4.15 14.91 -17.75
N GLU A 76 -5.08 14.90 -16.82
CA GLU A 76 -5.84 16.08 -16.41
C GLU A 76 -5.46 16.60 -15.02
N SER A 77 -5.01 15.74 -14.09
CA SER A 77 -4.76 16.14 -12.70
C SER A 77 -3.94 15.13 -11.92
N LYS A 78 -3.25 15.63 -10.88
CA LYS A 78 -2.66 14.81 -9.83
C LYS A 78 -3.72 14.33 -8.84
N LYS A 79 -3.72 13.04 -8.53
CA LYS A 79 -4.64 12.38 -7.60
C LYS A 79 -3.87 11.57 -6.56
N GLU A 80 -4.52 11.37 -5.42
CA GLU A 80 -4.01 10.60 -4.30
C GLU A 80 -5.13 9.67 -3.83
N ASP A 81 -4.93 8.36 -3.98
CA ASP A 81 -5.89 7.36 -3.52
C ASP A 81 -5.21 6.32 -2.63
N LEU A 82 -5.93 5.94 -1.57
CA LEU A 82 -5.51 4.86 -0.68
C LEU A 82 -5.78 3.51 -1.34
N VAL A 83 -4.71 2.76 -1.52
CA VAL A 83 -4.72 1.41 -2.06
C VAL A 83 -4.50 0.42 -0.95
N PHE A 84 -5.39 -0.56 -0.87
CA PHE A 84 -5.23 -1.69 0.01
C PHE A 84 -4.53 -2.81 -0.73
N LEU A 85 -3.28 -3.07 -0.35
CA LEU A 85 -2.53 -4.20 -0.84
C LEU A 85 -2.80 -5.43 0.03
N PHE A 86 -3.12 -6.54 -0.63
CA PHE A 86 -3.04 -7.88 -0.07
C PHE A 86 -1.85 -8.62 -0.67
N TRP A 87 -0.81 -8.80 0.15
CA TRP A 87 0.41 -9.51 -0.23
C TRP A 87 0.30 -10.98 0.17
N ALA A 88 0.31 -11.88 -0.81
CA ALA A 88 0.14 -13.32 -0.62
C ALA A 88 1.10 -14.13 -1.50
N PRO A 89 2.41 -14.17 -1.18
CA PRO A 89 3.41 -14.73 -2.06
C PRO A 89 3.22 -16.24 -2.23
N GLU A 90 3.54 -16.80 -3.40
CA GLU A 90 3.36 -18.23 -3.66
C GLU A 90 4.10 -19.12 -2.65
N SER A 91 5.28 -18.71 -2.21
CA SER A 91 6.08 -19.40 -1.20
C SER A 91 5.49 -19.37 0.22
N ALA A 92 4.48 -18.53 0.49
CA ALA A 92 3.85 -18.49 1.82
C ALA A 92 2.99 -19.73 2.08
N PRO A 93 2.95 -20.21 3.34
CA PRO A 93 2.19 -21.40 3.70
C PRO A 93 0.70 -21.21 3.44
N LEU A 94 0.05 -22.22 2.85
CA LEU A 94 -1.36 -22.20 2.48
C LEU A 94 -2.27 -21.82 3.66
N LYS A 95 -1.96 -22.32 4.87
CA LYS A 95 -2.70 -21.97 6.09
C LYS A 95 -2.67 -20.46 6.37
N SER A 96 -1.53 -19.80 6.20
CA SER A 96 -1.45 -18.34 6.38
C SER A 96 -2.25 -17.63 5.30
N LYS A 97 -2.10 -18.00 4.02
CA LYS A 97 -2.89 -17.42 2.93
C LYS A 97 -4.39 -17.50 3.19
N MET A 98 -4.88 -18.65 3.65
CA MET A 98 -6.29 -18.83 3.99
C MET A 98 -6.73 -17.91 5.12
N ILE A 99 -5.98 -17.85 6.23
CA ILE A 99 -6.36 -17.01 7.38
C ILE A 99 -6.33 -15.53 7.01
N TYR A 100 -5.33 -15.10 6.24
CA TYR A 100 -5.30 -13.74 5.72
C TYR A 100 -6.47 -13.51 4.75
N ALA A 101 -6.69 -14.35 3.73
CA ALA A 101 -7.82 -14.18 2.82
C ALA A 101 -9.17 -14.10 3.55
N SER A 102 -9.39 -14.91 4.59
CA SER A 102 -10.58 -14.86 5.45
C SER A 102 -10.67 -13.60 6.31
N SER A 103 -9.54 -13.07 6.77
CA SER A 103 -9.49 -11.86 7.61
C SER A 103 -9.48 -10.55 6.80
N LYS A 104 -9.28 -10.62 5.48
CA LYS A 104 -9.27 -9.47 4.56
C LYS A 104 -10.55 -8.64 4.68
N ASP A 105 -11.71 -9.30 4.67
CA ASP A 105 -13.01 -8.63 4.71
C ASP A 105 -13.21 -7.83 6.01
N ALA A 106 -12.81 -8.42 7.14
CA ALA A 106 -12.88 -7.78 8.44
C ALA A 106 -12.02 -6.50 8.50
N LEU A 107 -10.84 -6.52 7.89
CA LEU A 107 -9.97 -5.35 7.79
C LEU A 107 -10.56 -4.28 6.88
N LYS A 108 -11.03 -4.66 5.67
CA LYS A 108 -11.68 -3.74 4.73
C LYS A 108 -12.88 -3.04 5.36
N LYS A 109 -13.71 -3.77 6.13
CA LYS A 109 -14.88 -3.22 6.82
C LYS A 109 -14.52 -2.18 7.88
N LYS A 110 -13.31 -2.23 8.45
CA LYS A 110 -12.80 -1.22 9.40
C LYS A 110 -12.29 0.05 8.73
N PHE A 111 -11.98 0.01 7.44
CA PHE A 111 -11.52 1.15 6.66
C PHE A 111 -12.57 1.56 5.61
N PRO A 112 -13.67 2.24 6.02
CA PRO A 112 -14.67 2.72 5.09
C PRO A 112 -14.05 3.76 4.15
N GLY A 113 -14.05 3.47 2.84
CA GLY A 113 -13.57 4.40 1.81
C GLY A 113 -12.35 3.94 1.03
N ILE A 114 -11.80 2.75 1.29
CA ILE A 114 -10.83 2.12 0.37
C ILE A 114 -11.56 1.76 -0.92
N LYS A 115 -11.17 2.42 -2.02
CA LYS A 115 -11.75 2.19 -3.36
C LYS A 115 -10.94 1.18 -4.16
N HIS A 116 -9.63 1.14 -3.94
CA HIS A 116 -8.70 0.35 -4.72
C HIS A 116 -8.15 -0.79 -3.86
N GLU A 117 -8.44 -2.03 -4.26
CA GLU A 117 -7.80 -3.22 -3.70
C GLU A 117 -6.84 -3.81 -4.70
N TRP A 118 -5.61 -4.03 -4.28
CA TRP A 118 -4.57 -4.65 -5.07
C TRP A 118 -4.15 -5.94 -4.40
N GLN A 119 -4.08 -7.02 -5.16
CA GLN A 119 -3.58 -8.30 -4.68
C GLN A 119 -2.35 -8.64 -5.48
N ALA A 120 -1.25 -8.95 -4.77
CA ALA A 120 -0.01 -9.37 -5.39
C ALA A 120 0.45 -10.69 -4.77
N ASN A 121 0.83 -11.62 -5.65
CA ASN A 121 1.26 -12.98 -5.26
C ASN A 121 2.75 -13.23 -5.54
N GLY A 122 3.47 -12.24 -6.08
CA GLY A 122 4.87 -12.36 -6.45
C GLY A 122 5.60 -11.02 -6.38
N LEU A 123 6.90 -11.05 -6.07
CA LEU A 123 7.69 -9.83 -5.91
C LEU A 123 7.86 -9.09 -7.24
N GLU A 124 7.83 -9.84 -8.34
CA GLU A 124 7.88 -9.28 -9.69
C GLU A 124 6.60 -8.52 -10.03
N ASP A 125 5.43 -9.09 -9.71
CA ASP A 125 4.12 -8.49 -9.93
C ASP A 125 3.94 -7.18 -9.15
N ILE A 126 4.43 -7.16 -7.92
CA ILE A 126 4.34 -5.97 -7.05
C ILE A 126 5.46 -4.94 -7.32
N LYS A 127 6.59 -5.36 -7.87
CA LYS A 127 7.67 -4.43 -8.26
C LYS A 127 7.29 -3.64 -9.51
N ASP A 128 6.39 -4.19 -10.30
CA ASP A 128 5.88 -3.53 -11.49
C ASP A 128 4.92 -2.39 -11.10
N ARG A 129 5.28 -1.15 -11.47
CA ARG A 129 4.45 0.04 -11.18
C ARG A 129 3.19 0.08 -12.03
N GLN A 130 3.19 -0.61 -13.17
CA GLN A 130 2.06 -0.69 -14.09
C GLN A 130 0.91 -1.46 -13.43
N SER A 131 1.19 -2.54 -12.70
CA SER A 131 0.19 -3.29 -11.93
C SER A 131 -0.61 -2.40 -10.98
N LEU A 132 0.09 -1.50 -10.27
CA LEU A 132 -0.56 -0.54 -9.37
C LEU A 132 -1.31 0.55 -10.16
N ALA A 133 -0.72 1.06 -11.24
CA ALA A 133 -1.34 2.05 -12.12
C ALA A 133 -2.65 1.53 -12.73
N GLU A 134 -2.67 0.26 -13.16
CA GLU A 134 -3.85 -0.43 -13.66
C GLU A 134 -4.97 -0.45 -12.63
N LYS A 135 -4.62 -0.67 -11.36
CA LYS A 135 -5.61 -0.68 -10.28
C LYS A 135 -6.16 0.70 -9.93
N LEU A 136 -5.35 1.74 -10.07
CA LEU A 136 -5.71 3.12 -9.76
C LEU A 136 -6.58 3.75 -10.85
N GLY A 137 -6.23 3.52 -12.12
CA GLY A 137 -6.91 4.16 -13.23
C GLY A 137 -6.58 3.62 -14.62
N GLY A 138 -5.88 2.48 -14.73
CA GLY A 138 -5.59 1.89 -16.04
C GLY A 138 -4.71 2.80 -16.89
N SER A 139 -5.10 2.91 -18.16
CA SER A 139 -4.49 3.73 -19.20
C SER A 139 -4.57 5.25 -18.97
N CYS A 140 -5.30 5.70 -17.95
CA CYS A 140 -5.41 7.13 -17.62
C CYS A 140 -4.25 7.62 -16.75
N VAL A 141 -3.52 6.71 -16.10
CA VAL A 141 -2.38 7.02 -15.24
C VAL A 141 -1.13 7.20 -16.11
N ILE A 142 -0.49 8.36 -16.02
CA ILE A 142 0.73 8.70 -16.77
C ILE A 142 1.99 8.66 -15.90
N SER A 143 1.86 8.94 -14.61
CA SER A 143 2.95 8.80 -13.65
C SER A 143 2.43 8.28 -12.32
N LEU A 144 3.30 7.57 -11.59
CA LEU A 144 3.07 7.08 -10.24
C LEU A 144 4.26 7.48 -9.37
N GLU A 145 3.97 8.15 -8.24
CA GLU A 145 4.98 8.73 -7.34
C GLU A 145 5.97 9.67 -8.05
N GLY A 146 5.53 10.34 -9.12
CA GLY A 146 6.37 11.23 -9.92
C GLY A 146 7.31 10.52 -10.91
N LYS A 147 7.26 9.18 -10.99
CA LYS A 147 7.98 8.41 -12.02
C LYS A 147 6.99 7.91 -13.09
N PRO A 148 7.37 7.92 -14.37
CA PRO A 148 6.50 7.40 -15.43
C PRO A 148 6.21 5.91 -15.19
N VAL A 149 4.96 5.53 -15.45
CA VAL A 149 4.48 4.13 -15.45
C VAL A 149 4.70 3.49 -16.79
#